data_AF-A0A239ABN9-F1
#
_entry.id   AF-A0A239ABN9-F1
#
_cell.length_a   1.000
_cell.length_b   1.000
_cell.length_c   1.000
_cell.angle_alpha   90.00
_cell.angle_beta   90.00
_cell.angle_gamma   90.00
#
_symmetry.space_group_name_H-M   'P 1'
#
loop_
_entity.id
_entity.type
_entity.pdbx_description
1 polymer ?
#
loop_
_entity_poly.entity_id
_entity_poly.type
_entity_poly.pdbx_seq_one_letter_code
_entity_poly.pdbx_strand_id
1 'polypeptide(L)'
;MKTLINIALSQYGTTEKVASMHNPVIVNYFKEIGYDWVKDDEMAWCSAFANWVALKANKKGSGKLNARSWLRVGKKVIRPVVGDVVVFWRESKNSWKGHVGFFIGYSEDRKQIYCLGGNQSNQVNIKAYPAYRLLGFRRLAL
;
A
#
# COMPACT_ATOMS: atom_id res chain seq x y z
N MET A 1 -5.16 16.99 -12.54
CA MET A 1 -5.51 15.98 -11.51
C MET A 1 -4.24 15.24 -11.12
N LYS A 2 -3.91 15.12 -9.83
CA LYS A 2 -2.75 14.32 -9.40
C LYS A 2 -3.06 12.84 -9.61
N THR A 3 -2.18 12.12 -10.29
CA THR A 3 -2.30 10.67 -10.45
C THR A 3 -2.05 9.98 -9.11
N LEU A 4 -2.55 8.74 -8.97
CA LEU A 4 -2.41 7.95 -7.76
C LEU A 4 -0.93 7.83 -7.33
N ILE A 5 -0.05 7.58 -8.30
CA ILE A 5 1.39 7.43 -8.03
C ILE A 5 2.04 8.74 -7.56
N ASN A 6 1.64 9.89 -8.11
CA ASN A 6 2.19 11.19 -7.69
C ASN A 6 1.80 11.52 -6.24
N ILE A 7 0.59 11.12 -5.82
CA ILE A 7 0.15 11.26 -4.42
C ILE A 7 0.99 10.36 -3.51
N ALA A 8 1.17 9.09 -3.88
CA ALA A 8 2.01 8.18 -3.10
C ALA A 8 3.46 8.67 -3.01
N LEU A 9 4.04 9.15 -4.11
CA LEU A 9 5.41 9.67 -4.15
C LEU A 9 5.59 10.94 -3.32
N SER A 10 4.54 11.76 -3.18
CA SER A 10 4.59 12.94 -2.31
C SER A 10 4.81 12.62 -0.84
N GLN A 11 4.67 11.34 -0.45
CA GLN A 11 4.91 10.86 0.91
C GLN A 11 6.21 10.06 1.05
N TYR A 12 6.98 9.91 -0.03
CA TYR A 12 8.24 9.16 -0.04
C TYR A 12 9.18 9.63 1.07
N GLY A 13 9.77 8.70 1.80
CA GLY A 13 10.67 8.98 2.91
C GLY A 13 9.98 9.16 4.26
N THR A 14 8.64 9.20 4.33
CA THR A 14 7.91 9.26 5.60
C THR A 14 8.17 8.00 6.42
N THR A 15 8.83 8.13 7.57
CA THR A 15 9.16 7.01 8.49
C THR A 15 8.26 7.01 9.72
N GLU A 16 8.08 5.87 10.36
CA GLU A 16 7.73 5.85 11.79
C GLU A 16 8.79 6.63 12.58
N LYS A 17 8.37 7.26 13.68
CA LYS A 17 9.31 7.82 14.65
C LYS A 17 9.52 6.76 15.74
N VAL A 18 10.78 6.54 16.10
CA VAL A 18 11.12 5.65 17.22
C VAL A 18 10.84 6.39 18.54
N ALA A 19 10.27 5.69 19.52
CA ALA A 19 9.82 6.15 20.85
C ALA A 19 8.39 6.74 20.91
N SER A 20 7.95 7.15 22.10
CA SER A 20 6.59 7.54 22.52
C SER A 20 5.93 8.72 21.78
N MET A 21 6.44 9.09 20.61
CA MET A 21 5.87 10.08 19.71
C MET A 21 5.54 9.44 18.37
N HIS A 22 4.27 9.12 18.14
CA HIS A 22 3.79 8.66 16.84
C HIS A 22 4.07 9.71 15.74
N ASN A 23 4.39 9.27 14.52
CA ASN A 23 4.51 10.22 13.40
C ASN A 23 3.11 10.78 13.07
N PRO A 24 2.85 12.10 13.24
CA PRO A 24 1.54 12.68 13.00
C PRO A 24 1.04 12.48 11.56
N VAL A 25 1.95 12.33 10.59
CA VAL A 25 1.59 12.02 9.19
C VAL A 25 0.96 10.63 9.08
N ILE A 26 1.56 9.62 9.72
CA ILE A 26 1.06 8.24 9.68
C ILE A 26 -0.28 8.15 10.43
N VAL A 27 -0.38 8.78 11.61
CA VAL A 27 -1.65 8.88 12.36
C VAL A 27 -2.73 9.57 11.52
N ASN A 28 -2.36 10.61 10.77
CA ASN A 28 -3.30 11.31 9.90
C ASN A 28 -3.82 10.44 8.75
N TYR A 29 -3.03 9.46 8.26
CA TYR A 29 -3.53 8.49 7.27
C TYR A 29 -4.75 7.76 7.82
N PHE A 30 -4.66 7.20 9.03
CA PHE A 30 -5.76 6.49 9.69
C PHE A 30 -6.96 7.39 9.94
N LYS A 31 -6.73 8.59 10.49
CA LYS A 31 -7.79 9.56 10.79
C LYS A 31 -8.62 9.89 9.56
N GLU A 32 -7.97 10.24 8.45
CA GLU A 32 -8.68 10.67 7.24
C GLU A 32 -9.46 9.54 6.55
N ILE A 33 -9.06 8.29 6.76
CA ILE A 33 -9.79 7.12 6.22
C ILE A 33 -10.86 6.58 7.20
N GLY A 34 -11.15 7.31 8.29
CA GLY A 34 -12.20 6.98 9.27
C GLY A 34 -11.78 5.98 10.35
N TYR A 35 -10.48 5.84 10.61
CA TYR A 35 -9.90 4.99 11.66
C TYR A 35 -9.21 5.84 12.73
N ASP A 36 -9.87 6.90 13.19
CA ASP A 36 -9.39 7.84 14.22
C ASP A 36 -9.14 7.20 15.60
N TRP A 37 -9.71 6.03 15.84
CA TRP A 37 -9.49 5.22 17.04
C TRP A 37 -8.14 4.48 17.04
N VAL A 38 -7.45 4.34 15.90
CA VAL A 38 -6.14 3.70 15.83
C VAL A 38 -5.08 4.68 16.33
N LYS A 39 -4.49 4.38 17.49
CA LYS A 39 -3.51 5.24 18.18
C LYS A 39 -2.10 4.68 18.19
N ASP A 40 -1.89 3.44 17.74
CA ASP A 40 -0.57 2.78 17.66
C ASP A 40 -0.17 2.44 16.22
N ASP A 41 1.14 2.33 15.99
CA ASP A 41 1.79 1.97 14.73
C ASP A 41 2.19 0.49 14.65
N GLU A 42 1.87 -0.31 15.69
CA GLU A 42 2.08 -1.75 15.70
C GLU A 42 1.23 -2.49 14.65
N MET A 43 0.10 -1.87 14.24
CA MET A 43 -0.70 -2.36 13.13
C MET A 43 -0.09 -2.01 11.77
N ALA A 44 0.12 -3.01 10.92
CA ALA A 44 0.69 -2.83 9.59
C ALA A 44 -0.05 -1.77 8.74
N TRP A 45 0.46 -0.54 8.70
CA TRP A 45 -0.16 0.63 8.04
C TRP A 45 0.02 0.70 6.52
N CYS A 46 0.53 -0.35 5.86
CA CYS A 46 0.59 -0.45 4.40
C CYS A 46 -0.79 -0.20 3.74
N SER A 47 -1.85 -0.76 4.32
CA SER A 47 -3.22 -0.59 3.83
C SER A 47 -3.82 0.77 4.20
N ALA A 48 -3.44 1.34 5.35
CA ALA A 48 -3.87 2.68 5.75
C ALA A 48 -3.32 3.73 4.76
N PHE A 49 -2.01 3.67 4.49
CA PHE A 49 -1.37 4.48 3.47
C PHE A 49 -2.03 4.30 2.09
N ALA A 50 -2.25 3.06 1.65
CA ALA A 50 -2.86 2.82 0.35
C ALA A 50 -4.30 3.38 0.25
N ASN A 51 -5.09 3.27 1.33
CA ASN A 51 -6.45 3.84 1.37
C ASN A 51 -6.41 5.37 1.38
N TRP A 52 -5.46 5.98 2.10
CA TRP A 52 -5.26 7.41 2.10
C TRP A 52 -4.88 7.93 0.71
N VAL A 53 -3.97 7.25 0.00
CA VAL A 53 -3.62 7.58 -1.39
C VAL A 53 -4.84 7.47 -2.31
N ALA A 54 -5.65 6.41 -2.17
CA ALA A 54 -6.88 6.24 -2.95
C ALA A 54 -7.89 7.38 -2.68
N LEU A 55 -8.10 7.73 -1.40
CA LEU A 55 -8.96 8.84 -0.98
C LEU A 55 -8.51 10.16 -1.62
N LYS A 56 -7.23 10.52 -1.50
CA LYS A 56 -6.67 11.75 -2.10
C LYS A 56 -6.73 11.76 -3.62
N ALA A 57 -6.74 10.59 -4.26
CA ALA A 57 -6.87 10.45 -5.71
C ALA A 57 -8.34 10.45 -6.18
N ASN A 58 -9.31 10.60 -5.26
CA ASN A 58 -10.74 10.41 -5.52
C ASN A 58 -11.02 9.05 -6.20
N LYS A 59 -10.50 7.99 -5.58
CA LYS A 59 -10.64 6.60 -6.01
C LYS A 59 -11.22 5.76 -4.89
N LYS A 60 -12.03 4.75 -5.25
CA LYS A 60 -12.51 3.76 -4.29
C LYS A 60 -11.36 2.89 -3.75
N GLY A 61 -11.04 3.05 -2.47
CA GLY A 61 -10.13 2.18 -1.72
C GLY A 61 -10.80 0.88 -1.22
N SER A 62 -10.07 0.07 -0.46
CA SER A 62 -10.63 -1.13 0.17
C SER A 62 -11.45 -0.84 1.41
N GLY A 63 -11.20 0.30 2.06
CA GLY A 63 -11.80 0.70 3.33
C GLY A 63 -11.39 -0.18 4.52
N LYS A 64 -10.42 -1.09 4.36
CA LYS A 64 -9.98 -2.04 5.38
C LYS A 64 -8.48 -1.95 5.61
N LEU A 65 -8.04 -2.23 6.84
CA LEU A 65 -6.62 -2.20 7.21
C LEU A 65 -5.83 -3.46 6.82
N ASN A 66 -6.48 -4.56 6.42
CA ASN A 66 -5.77 -5.74 5.92
C ASN A 66 -5.44 -5.63 4.43
N ALA A 67 -4.19 -5.93 4.05
CA ALA A 67 -3.71 -5.84 2.66
C ALA A 67 -4.50 -6.72 1.67
N ARG A 68 -4.93 -7.92 2.08
CA ARG A 68 -5.66 -8.83 1.18
C ARG A 68 -7.05 -8.33 0.81
N SER A 69 -7.62 -7.36 1.53
CA SER A 69 -8.89 -6.71 1.18
C SER A 69 -8.88 -6.07 -0.21
N TRP A 70 -7.71 -5.58 -0.64
CA TRP A 70 -7.52 -4.92 -1.93
C TRP A 70 -7.81 -5.83 -3.11
N LEU A 71 -7.71 -7.16 -2.95
CA LEU A 71 -8.08 -8.12 -3.99
C LEU A 71 -9.55 -8.02 -4.42
N ARG A 72 -10.42 -7.32 -3.68
CA ARG A 72 -11.84 -7.13 -4.04
C ARG A 72 -12.17 -5.72 -4.53
N VAL A 73 -11.17 -4.89 -4.83
CA VAL A 73 -11.34 -3.48 -5.20
C VAL A 73 -10.99 -3.27 -6.67
N GLY A 74 -11.78 -2.46 -7.38
CA GLY A 74 -11.50 -2.09 -8.76
C GLY A 74 -11.44 -3.27 -9.73
N LYS A 75 -10.72 -3.07 -10.85
CA LYS A 75 -10.59 -4.08 -11.92
C LYS A 75 -9.35 -4.95 -11.70
N LYS A 76 -9.51 -6.28 -11.77
CA LYS A 76 -8.38 -7.23 -11.85
C LYS A 76 -7.62 -7.02 -13.16
N VAL A 77 -6.30 -6.92 -13.08
CA VAL A 77 -5.41 -6.79 -14.24
C VAL A 77 -4.28 -7.82 -14.18
N ILE A 78 -3.80 -8.25 -15.35
CA ILE A 78 -2.66 -9.18 -15.51
C ILE A 78 -1.41 -8.49 -16.10
N ARG A 79 -1.61 -7.33 -16.74
CA ARG A 79 -0.56 -6.44 -17.25
C ARG A 79 -0.65 -5.13 -16.48
N PRO A 80 -0.03 -5.03 -15.29
CA PRO A 80 -0.12 -3.82 -14.48
C PRO A 80 0.62 -2.66 -15.15
N VAL A 81 0.20 -1.44 -14.84
CA VAL A 81 0.91 -0.20 -15.16
C VAL A 81 1.27 0.52 -13.86
N VAL A 82 2.20 1.48 -13.94
CA VAL A 82 2.62 2.27 -12.78
C VAL A 82 1.40 2.85 -12.05
N GLY A 83 1.34 2.63 -10.74
CA GLY A 83 0.23 3.08 -9.89
C GLY A 83 -0.92 2.09 -9.72
N ASP A 84 -0.96 0.98 -10.47
CA ASP A 84 -1.88 -0.11 -10.16
C ASP A 84 -1.55 -0.67 -8.77
N VAL A 85 -2.56 -1.05 -7.99
CA VAL A 85 -2.37 -1.69 -6.69
C VAL A 85 -1.76 -3.07 -6.91
N VAL A 86 -0.74 -3.40 -6.14
CA VAL A 86 -0.16 -4.74 -6.05
C VAL A 86 -0.37 -5.31 -4.65
N VAL A 87 -0.77 -6.58 -4.59
CA VAL A 87 -1.01 -7.29 -3.33
C VAL A 87 -0.11 -8.53 -3.27
N PHE A 88 0.61 -8.68 -2.16
CA PHE A 88 1.46 -9.84 -1.87
C PHE A 88 0.95 -10.61 -0.65
N TRP A 89 1.24 -11.91 -0.59
CA TRP A 89 1.09 -12.67 0.65
C TRP A 89 2.30 -12.47 1.57
N ARG A 90 2.10 -12.65 2.88
CA ARG A 90 3.16 -12.69 3.89
C ARG A 90 3.06 -13.97 4.70
N GLU A 91 4.19 -14.47 5.19
CA GLU A 91 4.36 -15.76 5.88
C GLU A 91 4.04 -16.97 4.99
N SER A 92 2.79 -17.14 4.56
CA SER A 92 2.38 -18.18 3.62
C SER A 92 1.28 -17.68 2.68
N LYS A 93 1.15 -18.33 1.50
CA LYS A 93 0.12 -17.98 0.50
C LYS A 93 -1.32 -18.12 1.05
N ASN A 94 -1.52 -19.04 1.98
CA ASN A 94 -2.82 -19.34 2.59
C ASN A 94 -3.11 -18.51 3.85
N SER A 95 -2.11 -17.82 4.43
CA SER A 95 -2.30 -16.94 5.58
C SER A 95 -3.09 -15.68 5.22
N TRP A 96 -3.89 -15.14 6.15
CA TRP A 96 -4.58 -13.87 5.95
C TRP A 96 -3.62 -12.67 5.80
N LYS A 97 -2.37 -12.81 6.23
CA LYS A 97 -1.34 -11.77 6.21
C LYS A 97 -0.91 -11.44 4.79
N GLY A 98 -0.63 -10.16 4.54
CA GLY A 98 -0.22 -9.70 3.22
C GLY A 98 0.44 -8.32 3.27
N HIS A 99 0.85 -7.86 2.09
CA HIS A 99 1.38 -6.51 1.86
C HIS A 99 0.67 -5.87 0.67
N VAL A 100 0.48 -4.56 0.71
CA VAL A 100 -0.12 -3.79 -0.39
C VAL A 100 0.73 -2.56 -0.68
N GLY A 101 0.86 -2.24 -1.96
CA GLY A 101 1.50 -1.03 -2.45
C GLY A 101 1.05 -0.70 -3.87
N PHE A 102 1.78 0.19 -4.52
CA PHE A 102 1.54 0.62 -5.89
C PHE A 102 2.68 0.15 -6.78
N PHE A 103 2.33 -0.56 -7.84
CA PHE A 103 3.26 -1.13 -8.80
C PHE A 103 4.12 -0.03 -9.43
N ILE A 104 5.44 -0.27 -9.48
CA ILE A 104 6.42 0.59 -10.17
C ILE A 104 6.96 -0.13 -11.41
N GLY A 105 7.33 -1.41 -11.27
CA GLY A 105 7.95 -2.15 -12.36
C GLY A 105 8.37 -3.55 -11.95
N TYR A 106 8.90 -4.30 -12.91
CA TYR A 106 9.57 -5.57 -12.68
C TYR A 106 11.08 -5.37 -12.68
N SER A 107 11.83 -6.24 -12.00
CA SER A 107 13.24 -6.43 -12.32
C SER A 107 13.39 -6.95 -13.75
N GLU A 108 14.58 -6.76 -14.33
CA GLU A 108 14.90 -7.22 -15.68
C GLU A 108 14.63 -8.73 -15.85
N ASP A 109 15.00 -9.54 -14.87
CA ASP A 109 14.76 -10.98 -14.83
C ASP A 109 13.33 -11.39 -14.42
N ARG A 110 12.46 -10.40 -14.14
CA ARG A 110 11.07 -10.55 -13.69
C ARG A 110 10.88 -11.33 -12.39
N LYS A 111 11.95 -11.62 -11.64
CA LYS A 111 11.85 -12.32 -10.35
C LYS A 111 11.38 -11.41 -9.21
N GLN A 112 11.48 -10.10 -9.40
CA GLN A 112 11.07 -9.09 -8.42
C GLN A 112 10.02 -8.15 -9.00
N ILE A 113 9.16 -7.65 -8.12
CA ILE A 113 8.22 -6.56 -8.39
C ILE A 113 8.60 -5.40 -7.49
N TYR A 114 8.92 -4.25 -8.08
CA TYR A 114 9.12 -3.01 -7.36
C TYR A 114 7.76 -2.37 -7.07
N CYS A 115 7.54 -1.99 -5.81
CA CYS A 115 6.35 -1.24 -5.43
C CYS A 115 6.67 -0.10 -4.45
N LEU A 116 5.93 0.99 -4.63
CA LEU A 116 5.86 2.09 -3.67
C LEU A 116 4.78 1.78 -2.64
N GLY A 117 5.14 1.70 -1.37
CA GLY A 117 4.20 1.33 -0.32
C GLY A 117 4.61 1.90 1.04
N GLY A 118 3.63 1.98 1.92
CA GLY A 118 3.82 2.31 3.33
C GLY A 118 4.20 1.07 4.15
N ASN A 119 4.75 1.32 5.34
CA ASN A 119 5.27 0.32 6.27
C ASN A 119 6.26 -0.68 5.65
N GLN A 120 7.07 -0.20 4.70
CA GLN A 120 8.14 -0.98 4.10
C GLN A 120 9.44 -0.60 4.79
N SER A 121 9.91 -1.44 5.71
CA SER A 121 11.00 -1.05 6.63
C SER A 121 10.63 0.21 7.43
N ASN A 122 9.40 0.24 7.97
CA ASN A 122 8.87 1.34 8.77
C ASN A 122 8.86 2.70 8.05
N GLN A 123 8.70 2.66 6.72
CA GLN A 123 8.76 3.86 5.86
C GLN A 123 7.83 3.74 4.63
N VAL A 124 7.46 4.88 4.06
CA VAL A 124 7.00 4.99 2.68
C VAL A 124 8.20 5.01 1.74
N ASN A 125 8.44 3.93 1.00
CA ASN A 125 9.55 3.84 0.05
C ASN A 125 9.23 2.92 -1.13
N ILE A 126 10.21 2.72 -2.01
CA ILE A 126 10.15 1.71 -3.07
C ILE A 126 10.97 0.49 -2.63
N LYS A 127 10.34 -0.69 -2.62
CA LYS A 127 11.00 -1.96 -2.30
C LYS A 127 10.67 -3.02 -3.35
N ALA A 128 11.62 -3.92 -3.55
CA ALA A 128 11.46 -5.12 -4.35
C ALA A 128 10.82 -6.23 -3.50
N TYR A 129 9.79 -6.88 -4.05
CA TYR A 129 9.18 -8.08 -3.49
C TYR A 129 9.27 -9.23 -4.48
N PRO A 130 9.58 -10.46 -4.03
CA PRO A 130 9.65 -11.60 -4.92
C PRO A 130 8.33 -11.84 -5.65
N ALA A 131 8.39 -12.05 -6.96
CA ALA A 131 7.20 -12.21 -7.81
C ALA A 131 6.34 -13.41 -7.38
N TYR A 132 6.94 -14.47 -6.81
CA TYR A 132 6.20 -15.62 -6.28
C TYR A 132 5.27 -15.27 -5.10
N ARG A 133 5.48 -14.10 -4.46
CA ARG A 133 4.60 -13.58 -3.41
C ARG A 133 3.33 -12.91 -3.93
N LEU A 134 3.23 -12.67 -5.24
CA LEU A 134 2.11 -11.97 -5.84
C LEU A 134 0.79 -12.73 -5.63
N LEU A 135 -0.21 -12.01 -5.10
CA LEU A 135 -1.61 -12.45 -5.07
C LEU A 135 -2.42 -11.84 -6.22
N GLY A 136 -2.09 -10.63 -6.64
CA GLY A 136 -2.65 -10.03 -7.84
C GLY A 136 -2.52 -8.51 -7.89
N PHE A 137 -2.92 -7.97 -9.05
CA PHE A 137 -2.97 -6.54 -9.30
C PHE A 137 -4.41 -6.03 -9.41
N ARG A 138 -4.62 -4.77 -9.04
CA ARG A 138 -5.91 -4.08 -9.16
C ARG A 138 -5.74 -2.66 -9.68
N ARG A 139 -6.55 -2.31 -10.68
CA ARG A 139 -6.69 -0.95 -11.17
C ARG A 139 -7.88 -0.29 -10.50
N LEU A 140 -7.66 0.77 -9.74
CA LEU A 140 -8.74 1.46 -9.04
C LEU A 140 -9.64 2.20 -10.03
N ALA A 141 -10.94 2.02 -9.85
CA ALA A 141 -11.96 2.81 -10.52
C ALA A 141 -12.10 4.18 -9.81
N LEU A 142 -12.73 5.13 -10.50
CA LEU A 142 -13.28 6.32 -9.84
C LEU A 142 -14.18 5.88 -8.69
#